data_AF-W4P7G1-F1
#
_entry.id   AF-W4P7G1-F1
#
_cell.length_a   1.000
_cell.length_b   1.000
_cell.length_c   1.000
_cell.angle_alpha   90.00
_cell.angle_beta   90.00
_cell.angle_gamma   90.00
#
_symmetry.space_group_name_H-M   'P 1'
#
loop_
_entity.id
_entity.type
_entity.pdbx_description
1 polymer ?
#
loop_
_entity_poly.entity_id
_entity_poly.type
_entity_poly.pdbx_seq_one_letter_code
_entity_poly.pdbx_strand_id
1 'polypeptide(L)'
;MEGLPFTVKLSYNARKGALELNAQQLRSNPDVRLAIWALKDGGSLTWEAGYGLVTEWNEKEGDEFTLKWVDNGYTWFRDGKRIYADSFILWEVGKGVYNGYGDSRFYDLFLTKK
;
A
#
# COMPACT_ATOMS: atom_id res chain seq x y z
N MET A 1 -9.38 4.89 -5.37
CA MET A 1 -8.86 5.90 -4.42
C MET A 1 -9.31 7.29 -4.86
N GLU A 2 -10.62 7.54 -4.90
CA GLU A 2 -11.16 8.87 -5.18
C GLU A 2 -11.53 9.55 -3.84
N GLY A 3 -11.37 10.86 -3.74
CA GLY A 3 -11.74 11.62 -2.55
C GLY A 3 -10.68 11.74 -1.45
N LEU A 4 -9.46 11.22 -1.65
CA LEU A 4 -8.35 11.48 -0.73
C LEU A 4 -7.82 12.93 -0.92
N PRO A 5 -7.63 13.72 0.15
CA PRO A 5 -7.19 15.11 0.06
C PRO A 5 -5.67 15.27 -0.03
N PHE A 6 -4.95 14.18 -0.28
CA PHE A 6 -3.52 14.16 -0.50
C PHE A 6 -3.23 13.31 -1.74
N THR A 7 -2.21 13.70 -2.47
CA THR A 7 -1.74 12.96 -3.63
C THR A 7 -0.98 11.73 -3.18
N VAL A 8 -1.52 10.55 -3.43
CA VAL A 8 -0.78 9.29 -3.31
C VAL A 8 0.11 9.14 -4.54
N LYS A 9 1.42 9.01 -4.33
CA LYS A 9 2.37 8.85 -5.43
C LYS A 9 2.55 7.37 -5.75
N LEU A 10 2.42 7.06 -7.04
CA LEU A 10 2.83 5.79 -7.63
C LEU A 10 4.08 6.02 -8.47
N SER A 11 5.04 5.10 -8.40
CA SER A 11 6.22 5.10 -9.25
C SER A 11 6.20 3.93 -10.22
N TYR A 12 6.62 4.12 -11.46
CA TYR A 12 6.79 3.01 -12.38
C TYR A 12 8.14 2.32 -12.16
N ASN A 13 8.12 1.02 -11.86
CA ASN A 13 9.31 0.19 -11.81
C ASN A 13 9.53 -0.50 -13.16
N ALA A 14 10.45 0.05 -13.95
CA ALA A 14 10.77 -0.48 -15.28
C ALA A 14 11.34 -1.90 -15.29
N ARG A 15 12.00 -2.34 -14.20
CA ARG A 15 12.53 -3.72 -14.11
C ARG A 15 11.43 -4.74 -13.92
N LYS A 16 10.33 -4.36 -13.26
CA LYS A 16 9.17 -5.20 -13.02
C LYS A 16 8.04 -4.98 -14.03
N GLY A 17 8.12 -3.92 -14.83
CA GLY A 17 7.06 -3.54 -15.75
C GLY A 17 5.77 -3.11 -15.04
N ALA A 18 5.86 -2.58 -13.82
CA ALA A 18 4.70 -2.44 -12.92
C ALA A 18 4.71 -1.11 -12.15
N LEU A 19 3.54 -0.70 -11.65
CA LEU A 19 3.42 0.43 -10.73
C LEU A 19 3.73 -0.03 -9.31
N GLU A 20 4.46 0.79 -8.57
CA GLU A 20 4.79 0.59 -7.16
C GLU A 20 4.14 1.67 -6.29
N LEU A 21 3.55 1.21 -5.19
CA LEU A 21 3.03 2.01 -4.10
C LEU A 21 3.88 1.72 -2.86
N ASN A 22 4.82 2.61 -2.58
CA ASN A 22 5.69 2.47 -1.41
C ASN A 22 5.18 3.33 -0.24
N ALA A 23 5.62 2.96 0.97
CA ALA A 23 5.42 3.78 2.16
C ALA A 23 5.88 5.22 1.90
N GLN A 24 5.08 6.19 2.32
CA GLN A 24 5.35 7.61 2.04
C GLN A 24 4.70 8.53 3.06
N GLN A 25 5.34 9.66 3.36
CA GLN A 25 4.71 10.74 4.08
C GLN A 25 3.77 11.51 3.13
N LEU A 26 2.52 11.67 3.55
CA LEU A 26 1.47 12.34 2.78
C LEU A 26 1.27 13.78 3.24
N ARG A 27 1.49 14.05 4.54
CA ARG A 27 1.35 15.36 5.17
C ARG A 27 2.30 15.45 6.37
N SER A 28 2.85 16.64 6.63
CA SER A 28 3.80 16.86 7.74
C SER A 28 3.18 17.47 9.01
N ASN A 29 2.00 18.08 8.93
CA ASN A 29 1.31 18.65 10.09
C ASN A 29 -0.23 18.48 9.99
N PRO A 30 -0.85 17.48 10.65
CA PRO A 30 -0.17 16.42 11.40
C PRO A 30 0.64 15.50 10.47
N ASP A 31 1.62 14.78 11.04
CA ASP A 31 2.41 13.79 10.29
C ASP A 31 1.53 12.59 9.96
N VAL A 32 1.02 12.56 8.72
CA VAL A 32 0.20 11.47 8.18
C VAL A 32 1.01 10.73 7.14
N ARG A 33 1.10 9.41 7.31
CA ARG A 33 1.86 8.51 6.46
C ARG A 33 0.95 7.45 5.87
N LEU A 34 1.24 7.07 4.63
CA LEU A 34 0.82 5.79 4.10
C LEU A 34 1.80 4.76 4.65
N ALA A 35 1.32 3.97 5.59
CA ALA A 35 2.05 2.84 6.15
C ALA A 35 1.67 1.57 5.41
N ILE A 36 2.66 0.77 5.04
CA ILE A 36 2.48 -0.53 4.43
C ILE A 36 2.11 -1.52 5.52
N TRP A 37 1.10 -2.32 5.22
CA TRP A 37 0.45 -3.20 6.16
C TRP A 37 0.50 -4.63 5.63
N ALA A 38 0.98 -5.52 6.49
CA ALA A 38 0.90 -6.95 6.31
C ALA A 38 -0.25 -7.47 7.19
N LEU A 39 -1.47 -7.27 6.71
CA LEU A 39 -2.69 -7.62 7.42
C LEU A 39 -2.75 -9.13 7.68
N LYS A 40 -2.49 -9.94 6.65
CA LYS A 40 -2.50 -11.42 6.75
C LYS A 40 -1.39 -11.99 7.63
N ASP A 41 -0.26 -11.30 7.78
CA ASP A 41 0.88 -11.72 8.63
C ASP A 41 0.81 -11.10 10.04
N GLY A 42 -0.39 -11.10 10.64
CA GLY A 42 -0.60 -10.65 12.02
C GLY A 42 -0.69 -9.14 12.21
N GLY A 43 -0.91 -8.38 11.13
CA GLY A 43 -1.19 -6.94 11.19
C GLY A 43 0.03 -6.05 11.38
N SER A 44 1.21 -6.51 10.96
CA SER A 44 2.46 -5.74 11.05
C SER A 44 2.43 -4.51 10.15
N LEU A 45 2.94 -3.37 10.63
CA LEU A 45 2.94 -2.11 9.92
C LEU A 45 4.36 -1.55 9.80
N THR A 46 4.65 -0.90 8.68
CA THR A 46 5.89 -0.13 8.47
C THR A 46 5.62 1.14 7.68
N TRP A 47 6.37 2.19 7.97
CA TRP A 47 6.41 3.44 7.21
C TRP A 47 7.81 3.72 6.68
N GLU A 48 8.68 2.72 6.70
CA GLU A 48 10.03 2.80 6.14
C GLU A 48 9.97 2.86 4.61
N ALA A 49 10.83 3.69 4.03
CA ALA A 49 10.94 3.82 2.59
C ALA A 49 11.36 2.48 1.96
N GLY A 50 10.79 2.17 0.80
CA GLY A 50 11.14 0.97 0.03
C GLY A 50 10.21 -0.23 0.25
N TYR A 51 9.55 -0.35 1.39
CA TYR A 51 8.46 -1.31 1.56
C TYR A 51 7.22 -0.81 0.82
N GLY A 52 6.49 -1.74 0.20
CA GLY A 52 5.38 -1.35 -0.64
C GLY A 52 4.66 -2.51 -1.31
N LEU A 53 3.75 -2.10 -2.19
CA LEU A 53 3.00 -2.97 -3.07
C LEU A 53 3.41 -2.69 -4.52
N VAL A 54 3.30 -3.70 -5.37
CA VAL A 54 3.49 -3.61 -6.82
C VAL A 54 2.26 -4.15 -7.53
N THR A 55 1.94 -3.61 -8.70
CA THR A 55 0.84 -4.14 -9.50
C THR A 55 1.23 -5.42 -10.23
N GLU A 56 0.33 -6.39 -10.25
CA GLU A 56 0.42 -7.61 -11.06
C GLU A 56 -0.88 -7.78 -11.86
N TRP A 57 -0.79 -8.32 -13.08
CA TRP A 57 -1.98 -8.61 -13.88
C TRP A 57 -2.87 -9.62 -13.14
N ASN A 58 -4.15 -9.27 -12.98
CA ASN A 58 -5.11 -10.19 -12.39
C ASN A 58 -5.70 -11.08 -13.48
N GLU A 59 -5.08 -12.24 -13.71
CA GLU A 59 -5.53 -13.24 -14.71
C GLU A 59 -6.93 -13.81 -14.47
N LYS A 60 -7.57 -13.47 -13.34
CA LYS A 60 -8.75 -14.16 -12.82
C LYS A 60 -10.11 -13.55 -13.13
N GLU A 61 -10.24 -12.46 -13.88
CA GLU A 61 -11.57 -11.89 -14.12
C GLU A 61 -11.80 -11.35 -15.54
N GLY A 62 -12.70 -12.04 -16.27
CA GLY A 62 -13.49 -11.47 -17.37
C GLY A 62 -12.73 -10.84 -18.54
N ASP A 63 -13.45 -10.04 -19.32
CA ASP A 63 -12.91 -9.29 -20.47
C ASP A 63 -12.24 -7.96 -20.05
N GLU A 64 -12.19 -7.66 -18.74
CA GLU A 64 -11.71 -6.37 -18.22
C GLU A 64 -10.25 -6.44 -17.75
N PHE A 65 -9.45 -5.47 -18.20
CA PHE A 65 -8.08 -5.33 -17.74
C PHE A 65 -8.04 -4.83 -16.28
N THR A 66 -7.71 -5.74 -15.37
CA THR A 66 -7.58 -5.47 -13.94
C THR A 66 -6.17 -5.79 -13.44
N LEU A 67 -5.60 -4.90 -12.64
CA LEU A 67 -4.35 -5.12 -11.92
C LEU A 67 -4.65 -5.28 -10.42
N LYS A 68 -4.07 -6.29 -9.79
CA LYS A 68 -4.09 -6.46 -8.33
C LYS A 68 -2.79 -5.92 -7.72
N TRP A 69 -2.83 -5.57 -6.44
CA TRP A 69 -1.64 -5.18 -5.68
C TRP A 69 -1.07 -6.38 -4.91
N VAL A 70 0.25 -6.57 -4.99
CA VAL A 70 0.99 -7.65 -4.32
C VAL A 70 2.25 -7.10 -3.65
N ASP A 71 2.88 -7.87 -2.75
CA ASP A 71 4.16 -7.51 -2.12
C ASP A 71 5.20 -7.08 -3.16
N ASN A 72 5.88 -5.96 -2.92
CA ASN A 72 6.88 -5.46 -3.87
C ASN A 72 8.21 -6.25 -3.82
N GLY A 73 8.32 -7.31 -3.03
CA GLY A 73 9.52 -8.13 -2.91
C GLY A 73 10.63 -7.51 -2.05
N TYR A 74 10.41 -6.33 -1.45
CA TYR A 74 11.34 -5.79 -0.48
C TYR A 74 11.36 -6.68 0.76
N THR A 75 12.55 -7.03 1.22
CA THR A 75 12.71 -8.07 2.24
C THR A 75 12.33 -7.52 3.63
N TRP A 76 11.14 -7.89 4.11
CA TRP A 76 10.64 -7.55 5.44
C TRP A 76 10.70 -8.77 6.36
N PHE A 77 11.41 -8.65 7.49
CA PHE A 77 11.42 -9.67 8.54
C PHE A 77 10.89 -9.12 9.86
N ARG A 78 10.18 -9.98 10.60
CA ARG A 78 9.81 -9.76 12.00
C ARG A 78 9.87 -11.09 12.74
N ASP A 79 10.47 -11.10 13.93
CA ASP A 79 10.60 -12.29 14.77
C ASP A 79 11.18 -13.51 14.01
N GLY A 80 12.15 -13.25 13.12
CA GLY A 80 12.82 -14.28 12.30
C GLY A 80 11.99 -14.81 11.12
N LYS A 81 10.79 -14.29 10.87
CA LYS A 81 9.91 -14.71 9.76
C LYS A 81 9.79 -13.61 8.73
N ARG A 82 9.80 -13.99 7.45
CA ARG A 82 9.49 -13.06 6.37
C ARG A 82 8.02 -12.69 6.42
N ILE A 83 7.74 -11.41 6.28
CA ILE A 83 6.41 -10.82 6.21
C ILE A 83 6.20 -10.29 4.79
N TYR A 84 4.96 -10.36 4.31
CA TYR A 84 4.56 -9.90 3.00
C TYR A 84 3.55 -8.77 3.11
N ALA A 85 3.82 -7.66 2.42
CA ALA A 85 2.86 -6.58 2.30
C ALA A 85 1.66 -7.01 1.45
N ASP A 86 0.45 -6.73 1.94
CA ASP A 86 -0.80 -7.03 1.22
C ASP A 86 -1.79 -5.86 1.22
N SER A 87 -1.49 -4.82 2.00
CA SER A 87 -2.42 -3.73 2.31
C SER A 87 -1.65 -2.44 2.60
N PHE A 88 -2.37 -1.33 2.73
CA PHE A 88 -1.83 -0.12 3.35
C PHE A 88 -2.86 0.53 4.27
N ILE A 89 -2.38 1.35 5.20
CA ILE A 89 -3.19 2.12 6.12
C ILE A 89 -2.68 3.56 6.17
N LEU A 90 -3.59 4.52 6.36
CA LEU A 90 -3.19 5.88 6.70
C LEU A 90 -3.00 5.96 8.20
N TRP A 91 -1.82 6.40 8.61
CA TRP A 91 -1.40 6.44 9.99
C TRP A 91 -0.95 7.85 10.35
N GLU A 92 -1.54 8.41 11.40
CA GLU A 92 -1.06 9.62 12.04
C GLU A 92 -0.04 9.26 13.11
N VAL A 93 1.20 9.72 12.92
CA VAL A 93 2.31 9.41 13.82
C VAL A 93 1.99 9.93 15.23
N GLY A 94 2.07 9.03 16.22
CA GLY A 94 1.75 9.32 17.61
C GLY A 94 0.26 9.27 17.97
N LYS A 95 -0.66 9.10 17.00
CA LYS A 95 -2.10 9.02 17.27
C LYS A 95 -2.77 7.73 16.80
N GLY A 96 -2.23 7.06 15.79
CA GLY A 96 -2.77 5.79 15.30
C GLY A 96 -3.40 5.89 13.93
N VAL A 97 -4.43 5.07 13.68
CA VAL A 97 -5.18 5.08 12.42
C VAL A 97 -5.74 6.48 12.18
N TYR A 98 -5.44 7.04 11.01
CA TYR A 98 -5.86 8.38 10.66
C TYR A 98 -7.28 8.37 10.07
N ASN A 99 -8.31 8.65 10.85
CA ASN A 99 -9.72 8.55 10.42
C ASN A 99 -10.30 9.87 9.87
N GLY A 100 -9.46 10.84 9.48
CA GLY A 100 -9.90 12.17 9.07
C GLY A 100 -10.84 12.21 7.86
N TYR A 101 -10.88 11.14 7.06
CA TYR A 101 -11.65 11.05 5.81
C TYR A 101 -12.43 9.74 5.67
N GLY A 102 -12.76 9.09 6.80
CA GLY A 102 -13.44 7.79 6.84
C GLY A 102 -12.48 6.62 7.05
N ASP A 103 -12.88 5.42 6.58
CA ASP A 103 -12.02 4.24 6.73
C ASP A 103 -10.73 4.45 5.94
N SER A 104 -9.63 4.24 6.65
CA SER A 104 -8.29 4.53 6.17
C SER A 104 -7.42 3.29 6.07
N ARG A 105 -8.08 2.12 6.07
CA ARG A 105 -7.50 0.81 5.81
C ARG A 105 -7.85 0.39 4.39
N PHE A 106 -6.85 0.00 3.64
CA PHE A 106 -6.95 -0.31 2.22
C PHE A 106 -6.34 -1.69 1.98
N TYR A 107 -7.20 -2.67 1.69
CA TYR A 107 -6.86 -4.08 1.45
C TYR A 107 -7.72 -4.59 0.28
N ASP A 108 -7.34 -5.75 -0.28
CA ASP A 108 -7.98 -6.34 -1.47
C ASP A 108 -8.14 -5.34 -2.62
N LEU A 109 -7.07 -4.59 -2.89
CA LEU A 109 -7.06 -3.47 -3.81
C LEU A 109 -6.92 -3.93 -5.27
N PHE A 110 -7.71 -3.32 -6.14
CA PHE A 110 -7.64 -3.49 -7.59
C PHE A 110 -7.53 -2.13 -8.29
N LEU A 111 -6.81 -2.11 -9.41
CA LEU A 111 -6.78 -1.02 -10.37
C LEU A 111 -7.49 -1.50 -11.63
N THR A 112 -8.57 -0.81 -11.97
CA THR A 112 -9.31 -1.02 -13.21
C THR A 112 -9.14 0.17 -14.14
N LYS A 113 -9.27 -0.06 -15.44
CA LYS A 113 -9.37 1.03 -16.42
C LYS A 113 -10.78 1.62 -16.34
N LYS A 114 -10.89 2.92 -16.07
CA LYS A 114 -12.14 3.68 -16.25
C LYS A 114 -12.36 4.03 -17.71
#